data_AF-A0A9Q0K6Y8-F1
#
_entry.id   AF-A0A9Q0K6Y8-F1
#
_cell.length_a   1.000
_cell.length_b   1.000
_cell.length_c   1.000
_cell.angle_alpha   90.00
_cell.angle_beta   90.00
_cell.angle_gamma   90.00
#
_symmetry.space_group_name_H-M   'P 1'
#
loop_
_entity.id
_entity.type
_entity.pdbx_description
1 polymer ?
#
loop_
_entity_poly.entity_id
_entity_poly.type
_entity_poly.pdbx_seq_one_letter_code
_entity_poly.pdbx_strand_id
1 'polypeptide(L)'
;MAAARILFLMYLGCPSCNCSSLTSLSSLSLLRAASTFHFNSNLTYSGVARYNTSKSYNSARSIIHEKNKKKKFSKKRDDSNKSKKRDDSGWSARAESLVKRRTRSDKEFVWEHVQRYGSSGTHVPVMLGEVLEVFAPRPHRPPLRSFVDCTVGAAGHSSAIIQAHSELQLYVGLDVDPLAHEKAHIRIHALMNEDCSLASKLNVYTFSKNFKDIKSILRDVDEKFLIHGVDGILMDLGMSSMQVNNAERGFSVLSDGPLDMRMNPQASLKAEDILNSWPEAEVGRILREYGEEGNWQRLQKKIVNARLDGGLHSTGELVNLIQKIFPASGGRNGWIKTATRVFQGLRIAVNNELQTLEDALYACFDCLSSRGRLVVISFHSLEDRIVKQTFLDIIVNKGEEMDGNMKGKDDNDETWIKQKIEGRKGTILTKRPITPSEEEERLNRRCRSARLRVVQKV
;
A
#
# COMPACT_ATOMS: atom_id res chain seq x y z
N MET A 1 -16.83 43.82 -60.06
CA MET A 1 -15.93 42.63 -60.06
C MET A 1 -16.52 41.68 -59.01
N ALA A 2 -17.55 40.89 -59.30
CA ALA A 2 -17.60 39.68 -60.15
C ALA A 2 -16.93 38.48 -59.45
N ALA A 3 -17.57 37.30 -59.25
CA ALA A 3 -18.94 36.80 -59.49
C ALA A 3 -19.11 35.51 -58.63
N ALA A 4 -20.22 34.83 -58.30
CA ALA A 4 -21.69 34.93 -58.37
C ALA A 4 -22.24 33.47 -58.36
N ARG A 5 -23.19 33.08 -57.47
CA ARG A 5 -24.20 31.96 -57.51
C ARG A 5 -24.65 31.58 -56.07
N ILE A 6 -25.91 31.26 -55.67
CA ILE A 6 -27.13 30.60 -56.25
C ILE A 6 -27.04 29.05 -56.13
N LEU A 7 -27.95 28.26 -55.50
CA LEU A 7 -29.19 28.43 -54.66
C LEU A 7 -29.54 27.00 -54.04
N PHE A 8 -30.62 26.56 -53.34
CA PHE A 8 -31.93 27.04 -52.82
C PHE A 8 -32.56 26.00 -51.80
N LEU A 9 -33.83 26.20 -51.34
CA LEU A 9 -34.82 25.22 -50.75
C LEU A 9 -34.60 24.71 -49.29
N MET A 10 -35.54 24.79 -48.32
CA MET A 10 -36.91 24.19 -48.12
C MET A 10 -36.88 22.73 -47.59
N TYR A 11 -37.80 22.21 -46.73
CA TYR A 11 -39.04 22.73 -46.11
C TYR A 11 -39.39 22.06 -44.75
N LEU A 12 -40.54 22.43 -44.14
CA LEU A 12 -41.10 21.80 -42.93
C LEU A 12 -42.46 21.10 -43.19
N GLY A 13 -42.72 20.01 -42.46
CA GLY A 13 -44.07 19.67 -41.95
C GLY A 13 -44.86 18.54 -42.62
N CYS A 14 -45.42 17.63 -41.80
CA CYS A 14 -46.83 17.23 -41.83
C CYS A 14 -47.25 16.47 -40.54
N PRO A 15 -48.54 16.52 -40.09
CA PRO A 15 -49.00 15.89 -38.83
C PRO A 15 -50.03 14.75 -39.00
N SER A 16 -50.31 13.96 -37.96
CA SER A 16 -51.66 13.39 -37.69
C SER A 16 -51.88 12.76 -36.30
N CYS A 17 -52.96 13.20 -35.63
CA CYS A 17 -53.99 12.41 -34.93
C CYS A 17 -53.72 11.46 -33.73
N ASN A 18 -54.38 11.82 -32.61
CA ASN A 18 -55.28 11.02 -31.76
C ASN A 18 -54.87 10.54 -30.34
N CYS A 19 -55.84 10.79 -29.42
CA CYS A 19 -56.06 10.21 -28.09
C CYS A 19 -55.03 10.47 -26.96
N SER A 20 -55.44 10.67 -25.70
CA SER A 20 -56.78 10.97 -25.15
C SER A 20 -56.72 11.48 -23.70
N SER A 21 -57.65 12.36 -23.32
CA SER A 21 -58.17 12.62 -21.96
C SER A 21 -57.18 12.79 -20.79
N LEU A 22 -57.03 14.06 -20.34
CA LEU A 22 -56.77 14.41 -18.94
C LEU A 22 -57.97 15.23 -18.43
N THR A 23 -58.42 14.99 -17.21
CA THR A 23 -59.57 15.68 -16.60
C THR A 23 -59.40 15.85 -15.09
N SER A 24 -59.70 17.07 -14.60
CA SER A 24 -59.93 17.41 -13.17
C SER A 24 -58.71 17.27 -12.21
N LEU A 25 -58.61 18.02 -11.09
CA LEU A 25 -59.32 19.22 -10.65
C LEU A 25 -58.42 20.07 -9.72
N SER A 26 -58.79 21.33 -9.51
CA SER A 26 -58.08 22.39 -8.80
C SER A 26 -58.04 22.27 -7.26
N SER A 27 -56.95 22.74 -6.63
CA SER A 27 -56.98 23.69 -5.48
C SER A 27 -55.57 24.01 -4.94
N LEU A 28 -55.34 24.95 -3.99
CA LEU A 28 -55.58 26.40 -3.92
C LEU A 28 -55.07 26.92 -2.54
N SER A 29 -53.80 27.35 -2.41
CA SER A 29 -53.23 28.17 -1.30
C SER A 29 -51.69 28.21 -1.47
N LEU A 30 -50.94 29.31 -1.67
CA LEU A 30 -51.16 30.76 -1.60
C LEU A 30 -51.01 31.43 -0.20
N LEU A 31 -49.77 31.85 0.12
CA LEU A 31 -49.30 33.07 0.85
C LEU A 31 -47.74 32.92 0.96
N ARG A 32 -46.84 33.86 0.62
CA ARG A 32 -46.60 35.27 1.05
C ARG A 32 -46.19 35.41 2.53
N ALA A 33 -45.18 36.22 2.91
CA ALA A 33 -44.31 37.12 2.13
C ALA A 33 -42.91 37.33 2.78
N ALA A 34 -42.05 38.12 2.12
CA ALA A 34 -40.68 38.43 2.50
C ALA A 34 -40.53 39.47 3.63
N SER A 35 -39.31 39.61 4.14
CA SER A 35 -38.78 40.86 4.71
C SER A 35 -37.25 40.91 4.58
N THR A 36 -36.71 42.06 4.17
CA THR A 36 -35.27 42.35 4.03
C THR A 36 -34.79 43.23 5.18
N PHE A 37 -33.50 43.15 5.55
CA PHE A 37 -32.80 44.26 6.21
C PHE A 37 -31.28 44.21 5.97
N HIS A 38 -30.68 45.38 5.75
CA HIS A 38 -29.23 45.63 5.80
C HIS A 38 -28.88 46.28 7.15
N PHE A 39 -27.69 46.03 7.73
CA PHE A 39 -26.61 47.05 7.76
C PHE A 39 -25.27 46.53 8.34
N ASN A 40 -24.18 46.91 7.65
CA ASN A 40 -22.82 47.26 8.13
C ASN A 40 -22.08 46.55 9.29
N SER A 41 -20.88 46.10 8.91
CA SER A 41 -19.55 46.57 9.39
C SER A 41 -18.74 45.81 10.45
N ASN A 42 -17.45 45.69 10.12
CA ASN A 42 -16.27 45.74 10.97
C ASN A 42 -16.25 44.98 12.31
N LEU A 43 -15.63 43.81 12.30
CA LEU A 43 -14.69 43.46 13.38
C LEU A 43 -13.42 42.80 12.82
N THR A 44 -12.27 43.37 13.17
CA THR A 44 -10.96 42.72 13.02
C THR A 44 -10.77 41.72 14.15
N TYR A 45 -10.09 40.59 13.90
CA TYR A 45 -9.46 39.85 14.99
C TYR A 45 -8.14 39.21 14.59
N SER A 46 -7.15 39.37 15.46
CA SER A 46 -5.79 38.84 15.30
C SER A 46 -5.67 37.46 15.95
N GLY A 47 -4.99 36.52 15.30
CA GLY A 47 -5.00 35.09 15.67
C GLY A 47 -3.63 34.47 15.97
N VAL A 48 -2.64 35.25 16.41
CA VAL A 48 -1.28 34.72 16.67
C VAL A 48 -1.18 34.05 18.05
N ALA A 49 -1.42 32.74 18.12
CA ALA A 49 -0.95 31.89 19.22
C ALA A 49 -0.99 30.39 18.86
N ARG A 50 -0.15 29.51 19.43
CA ARG A 50 1.19 29.63 20.07
C ARG A 50 1.75 28.20 20.11
N TYR A 51 3.01 27.99 19.76
CA TYR A 51 3.69 26.76 20.24
C TYR A 51 3.77 26.85 21.76
N ASN A 52 3.44 25.75 22.46
CA ASN A 52 3.78 25.61 23.86
C ASN A 52 4.18 24.17 24.17
N THR A 53 5.07 24.01 25.15
CA THR A 53 5.90 22.81 25.30
C THR A 53 5.47 21.91 26.45
N SER A 54 5.97 20.67 26.43
CA SER A 54 6.24 19.80 27.59
C SER A 54 5.18 19.72 28.71
N LYS A 55 4.56 18.54 28.84
CA LYS A 55 4.27 17.98 30.16
C LYS A 55 5.00 16.65 30.32
N SER A 56 5.87 16.57 31.32
CA SER A 56 6.50 15.34 31.79
C SER A 56 5.54 14.57 32.69
N TYR A 57 5.60 13.24 32.62
CA TYR A 57 5.04 12.37 33.66
C TYR A 57 6.17 11.97 34.61
N ASN A 58 6.10 12.42 35.87
CA ASN A 58 6.98 11.91 36.93
C ASN A 58 6.42 12.24 38.33
N SER A 59 5.81 11.24 38.98
CA SER A 59 5.37 11.21 40.39
C SER A 59 4.66 9.88 40.63
N ALA A 60 4.91 9.06 41.67
CA ALA A 60 6.01 8.96 42.64
C ALA A 60 5.99 7.47 43.15
N ARG A 61 6.75 6.97 44.14
CA ARG A 61 7.48 7.56 45.26
C ARG A 61 8.58 6.59 45.76
N SER A 62 9.55 7.16 46.48
CA SER A 62 10.54 6.58 47.41
C SER A 62 10.09 5.36 48.26
N ILE A 63 10.93 4.57 48.95
CA ILE A 63 12.15 4.92 49.76
C ILE A 63 13.12 3.71 49.83
N ILE A 64 14.45 3.94 49.95
CA ILE A 64 15.36 3.41 51.01
C ILE A 64 16.83 3.83 50.74
N HIS A 65 17.52 4.35 51.77
CA HIS A 65 18.98 4.57 51.87
C HIS A 65 19.67 3.28 52.39
N GLU A 66 20.99 3.03 52.39
CA GLU A 66 22.20 3.86 52.24
C GLU A 66 23.42 2.93 52.04
N LYS A 67 24.51 3.39 51.36
CA LYS A 67 25.93 3.35 51.84
C LYS A 67 26.98 3.43 50.72
N ASN A 68 27.92 4.36 50.88
CA ASN A 68 29.18 4.44 50.13
C ASN A 68 30.29 3.58 50.77
N LYS A 69 31.21 2.99 49.97
CA LYS A 69 32.68 3.18 50.11
C LYS A 69 33.57 2.34 49.16
N LYS A 70 34.52 3.04 48.52
CA LYS A 70 35.93 2.66 48.24
C LYS A 70 36.29 1.31 47.56
N LYS A 71 36.76 1.39 46.31
CA LYS A 71 38.18 1.20 45.86
C LYS A 71 38.19 1.28 44.32
N LYS A 72 38.91 2.18 43.64
CA LYS A 72 40.38 2.29 43.51
C LYS A 72 41.09 0.94 43.29
N PHE A 73 41.21 0.56 42.02
CA PHE A 73 42.41 -0.07 41.47
C PHE A 73 42.73 0.56 40.11
N SER A 74 44.00 0.55 39.67
CA SER A 74 44.47 1.46 38.63
C SER A 74 45.52 0.88 37.69
N LYS A 75 45.32 1.12 36.38
CA LYS A 75 46.32 1.20 35.30
C LYS A 75 47.08 -0.08 34.90
N LYS A 76 47.54 -0.04 33.63
CA LYS A 76 48.50 -0.92 32.95
C LYS A 76 48.14 -2.40 32.80
N ARG A 77 47.73 -2.75 31.57
CA ARG A 77 48.64 -3.44 30.64
C ARG A 77 48.45 -2.83 29.24
N ASP A 78 49.57 -2.64 28.54
CA ASP A 78 49.64 -1.96 27.25
C ASP A 78 49.58 -2.95 26.08
N ASP A 79 49.45 -2.40 24.87
CA ASP A 79 49.50 -3.02 23.53
C ASP A 79 49.85 -4.51 23.39
N SER A 80 48.89 -5.30 22.89
CA SER A 80 49.16 -6.37 21.90
C SER A 80 47.89 -7.08 21.37
N ASN A 81 47.24 -6.49 20.36
CA ASN A 81 46.83 -7.27 19.17
C ASN A 81 46.40 -6.38 18.00
N LYS A 82 47.06 -6.55 16.85
CA LYS A 82 46.60 -6.02 15.57
C LYS A 82 45.55 -6.96 14.95
N SER A 83 44.77 -6.42 14.02
CA SER A 83 44.15 -7.16 12.90
C SER A 83 43.38 -8.45 13.21
N LYS A 84 42.14 -8.31 13.70
CA LYS A 84 41.01 -9.13 13.21
C LYS A 84 39.78 -8.25 12.91
N LYS A 85 39.83 -7.54 11.77
CA LYS A 85 38.56 -7.24 11.06
C LYS A 85 37.97 -8.59 10.67
N ARG A 86 36.74 -8.88 11.10
CA ARG A 86 35.97 -10.00 10.56
C ARG A 86 35.35 -9.57 9.23
N ASP A 87 35.28 -10.50 8.28
CA ASP A 87 34.54 -10.30 7.04
C ASP A 87 33.04 -10.43 7.28
N ASP A 88 32.47 -9.44 7.98
CA ASP A 88 31.03 -9.36 8.24
C ASP A 88 30.22 -9.29 6.94
N SER A 89 30.83 -8.82 5.84
CA SER A 89 30.31 -8.89 4.47
C SER A 89 30.09 -10.33 4.00
N GLY A 90 31.07 -11.21 4.19
CA GLY A 90 31.00 -12.63 3.82
C GLY A 90 30.01 -13.40 4.69
N TRP A 91 29.97 -13.09 5.99
CA TRP A 91 28.98 -13.68 6.91
C TRP A 91 27.55 -13.22 6.57
N SER A 92 27.35 -11.92 6.29
CA SER A 92 26.08 -11.36 5.86
C SER A 92 25.59 -11.96 4.54
N ALA A 93 26.45 -12.07 3.51
CA ALA A 93 26.07 -12.67 2.24
C ALA A 93 25.70 -14.17 2.37
N ARG A 94 26.42 -14.91 3.23
CA ARG A 94 26.09 -16.31 3.55
C ARG A 94 24.79 -16.43 4.36
N ALA A 95 24.50 -15.49 5.26
CA ALA A 95 23.24 -15.43 5.97
C ALA A 95 22.06 -15.09 5.04
N GLU A 96 22.20 -14.08 4.17
CA GLU A 96 21.17 -13.65 3.22
C GLU A 96 20.83 -14.75 2.21
N SER A 97 21.83 -15.43 1.65
CA SER A 97 21.61 -16.57 0.73
C SER A 97 20.97 -17.78 1.43
N LEU A 98 21.33 -18.06 2.69
CA LEU A 98 20.65 -19.07 3.51
C LEU A 98 19.21 -18.67 3.88
N VAL A 99 18.91 -17.38 4.05
CA VAL A 99 17.54 -16.89 4.24
C VAL A 99 16.74 -17.04 2.94
N LYS A 100 17.26 -16.57 1.80
CA LYS A 100 16.62 -16.70 0.49
C LYS A 100 16.26 -18.15 0.15
N ARG A 101 17.19 -19.10 0.35
CA ARG A 101 16.91 -20.55 0.16
C ARG A 101 15.83 -21.11 1.11
N ARG A 102 15.53 -20.42 2.22
CA ARG A 102 14.51 -20.81 3.21
C ARG A 102 13.18 -20.06 3.07
N THR A 103 13.13 -18.98 2.30
CA THR A 103 11.92 -18.20 2.02
C THR A 103 11.41 -18.41 0.60
N ARG A 104 12.28 -18.76 -0.35
CA ARG A 104 11.92 -18.93 -1.76
C ARG A 104 10.81 -19.96 -1.94
N SER A 105 9.89 -19.60 -2.82
CA SER A 105 8.89 -20.50 -3.39
C SER A 105 9.59 -21.52 -4.29
N ASP A 106 9.20 -22.79 -4.15
CA ASP A 106 9.66 -23.87 -5.01
C ASP A 106 8.72 -24.05 -6.22
N LYS A 107 7.80 -23.09 -6.44
CA LYS A 107 6.76 -23.13 -7.47
C LYS A 107 7.29 -22.71 -8.84
N GLU A 108 6.84 -23.43 -9.87
CA GLU A 108 7.12 -23.09 -11.27
C GLU A 108 6.38 -21.82 -11.70
N PHE A 109 7.05 -20.99 -12.51
CA PHE A 109 6.49 -19.74 -12.99
C PHE A 109 5.67 -19.98 -14.28
N VAL A 110 4.36 -20.10 -14.13
CA VAL A 110 3.43 -20.41 -15.22
C VAL A 110 3.31 -19.25 -16.21
N TRP A 111 4.00 -19.34 -17.36
CA TRP A 111 4.01 -18.32 -18.41
C TRP A 111 2.62 -18.00 -19.00
N GLU A 112 1.69 -18.95 -19.02
CA GLU A 112 0.31 -18.69 -19.50
C GLU A 112 -0.40 -17.65 -18.62
N HIS A 113 -0.08 -17.59 -17.33
CA HIS A 113 -0.63 -16.58 -16.43
C HIS A 113 -0.14 -15.16 -16.75
N VAL A 114 1.07 -15.02 -17.33
CA VAL A 114 1.57 -13.73 -17.85
C VAL A 114 0.69 -13.23 -18.99
N GLN A 115 0.33 -14.12 -19.91
CA GLN A 115 -0.49 -13.77 -21.07
C GLN A 115 -1.96 -13.52 -20.69
N ARG A 116 -2.52 -14.34 -19.79
CA ARG A 116 -3.94 -14.25 -19.39
C ARG A 116 -4.20 -13.12 -18.38
N TYR A 117 -3.35 -12.97 -17.36
CA TYR A 117 -3.58 -12.05 -16.23
C TYR A 117 -2.74 -10.78 -16.24
N GLY A 118 -1.75 -10.69 -17.14
CA GLY A 118 -1.00 -9.45 -17.35
C GLY A 118 -1.81 -8.35 -18.01
N SER A 119 -1.32 -7.11 -17.94
CA SER A 119 -1.78 -6.03 -18.83
C SER A 119 -1.08 -6.14 -20.20
N SER A 120 -1.64 -5.50 -21.23
CA SER A 120 -1.14 -5.41 -22.63
C SER A 120 0.18 -4.63 -22.78
N GLY A 121 1.15 -4.92 -21.92
CA GLY A 121 2.40 -4.20 -21.74
C GLY A 121 3.16 -4.66 -20.49
N THR A 122 3.72 -5.88 -20.52
CA THR A 122 4.78 -6.38 -19.61
C THR A 122 4.51 -6.51 -18.10
N HIS A 123 3.35 -6.12 -17.56
CA HIS A 123 3.09 -6.27 -16.13
C HIS A 123 2.56 -7.67 -15.78
N VAL A 124 3.29 -8.41 -14.92
CA VAL A 124 2.85 -9.66 -14.32
C VAL A 124 2.43 -9.41 -12.87
N PRO A 125 1.28 -9.93 -12.40
CA PRO A 125 0.92 -9.86 -10.99
C PRO A 125 1.93 -10.67 -10.15
N VAL A 126 2.47 -10.05 -9.10
CA VAL A 126 3.59 -10.60 -8.33
C VAL A 126 3.15 -11.81 -7.50
N MET A 127 3.93 -12.90 -7.52
CA MET A 127 3.65 -14.13 -6.76
C MET A 127 2.23 -14.68 -6.98
N LEU A 128 1.70 -14.54 -8.20
CA LEU A 128 0.33 -14.92 -8.54
C LEU A 128 0.03 -16.40 -8.30
N GLY A 129 1.02 -17.27 -8.54
CA GLY A 129 0.89 -18.71 -8.31
C GLY A 129 0.72 -19.04 -6.82
N GLU A 130 1.42 -18.33 -5.95
CA GLU A 130 1.33 -18.46 -4.49
C GLU A 130 0.00 -17.90 -3.97
N VAL A 131 -0.42 -16.72 -4.44
CA VAL A 131 -1.73 -16.14 -4.07
C VAL A 131 -2.87 -17.10 -4.40
N LEU A 132 -2.89 -17.66 -5.61
CA LEU A 132 -3.87 -18.67 -6.01
C LEU A 132 -3.81 -19.94 -5.13
N GLU A 133 -2.63 -20.37 -4.68
CA GLU A 133 -2.49 -21.56 -3.84
C GLU A 133 -2.98 -21.36 -2.40
N VAL A 134 -2.81 -20.15 -1.85
CA VAL A 134 -3.33 -19.77 -0.53
C VAL A 134 -4.86 -19.72 -0.52
N PHE A 135 -5.49 -19.46 -1.67
CA PHE A 135 -6.95 -19.41 -1.82
C PHE A 135 -7.58 -20.69 -2.39
N ALA A 136 -6.81 -21.54 -3.06
CA ALA A 136 -7.25 -22.76 -3.74
C ALA A 136 -8.28 -23.61 -2.93
N PRO A 137 -9.31 -24.18 -3.59
CA PRO A 137 -10.29 -25.04 -2.92
C PRO A 137 -9.64 -26.27 -2.26
N ARG A 138 -10.09 -26.63 -1.05
CA ARG A 138 -9.64 -27.80 -0.30
C ARG A 138 -10.85 -28.52 0.34
N PRO A 139 -10.92 -29.87 0.34
CA PRO A 139 -12.06 -30.60 0.94
C PRO A 139 -12.35 -30.25 2.40
N HIS A 140 -11.32 -29.85 3.15
CA HIS A 140 -11.39 -29.56 4.58
C HIS A 140 -11.40 -28.06 4.92
N ARG A 141 -11.65 -27.16 3.95
CA ARG A 141 -11.77 -25.70 4.13
C ARG A 141 -13.11 -25.19 3.56
N PRO A 142 -13.74 -24.17 4.15
CA PRO A 142 -14.84 -23.47 3.48
C PRO A 142 -14.45 -22.95 2.08
N PRO A 143 -15.39 -22.95 1.10
CA PRO A 143 -15.18 -22.36 -0.22
C PRO A 143 -14.93 -20.84 -0.15
N LEU A 144 -14.23 -20.29 -1.14
CA LEU A 144 -14.00 -18.84 -1.23
C LEU A 144 -15.24 -18.16 -1.82
N ARG A 145 -16.22 -17.82 -0.98
CA ARG A 145 -17.45 -17.15 -1.42
C ARG A 145 -17.34 -15.63 -1.45
N SER A 146 -16.40 -15.07 -0.69
CA SER A 146 -16.18 -13.63 -0.59
C SER A 146 -14.69 -13.27 -0.63
N PHE A 147 -14.33 -12.33 -1.51
CA PHE A 147 -12.95 -11.89 -1.69
C PHE A 147 -12.84 -10.36 -1.76
N VAL A 148 -11.83 -9.80 -1.09
CA VAL A 148 -11.52 -8.37 -1.11
C VAL A 148 -10.07 -8.16 -1.60
N ASP A 149 -9.91 -7.50 -2.74
CA ASP A 149 -8.60 -6.97 -3.16
C ASP A 149 -8.48 -5.52 -2.68
N CYS A 150 -7.58 -5.27 -1.73
CA CYS A 150 -7.37 -3.96 -1.13
C CYS A 150 -6.54 -3.00 -2.02
N THR A 151 -6.03 -3.50 -3.14
CA THR A 151 -4.93 -2.92 -3.92
C THR A 151 -5.08 -3.29 -5.41
N VAL A 152 -6.30 -3.19 -5.94
CA VAL A 152 -6.69 -3.89 -7.17
C VAL A 152 -5.82 -3.53 -8.37
N GLY A 153 -5.28 -2.31 -8.46
CA GLY A 153 -4.28 -1.95 -9.47
C GLY A 153 -4.80 -2.12 -10.90
N ALA A 154 -4.32 -3.13 -11.61
CA ALA A 154 -4.80 -3.49 -12.96
C ALA A 154 -5.74 -4.71 -12.96
N ALA A 155 -6.37 -5.03 -11.82
CA ALA A 155 -7.16 -6.22 -11.52
C ALA A 155 -6.47 -7.56 -11.88
N GLY A 156 -5.15 -7.63 -11.72
CA GLY A 156 -4.35 -8.79 -12.09
C GLY A 156 -4.64 -10.04 -11.25
N HIS A 157 -4.40 -9.96 -9.93
CA HIS A 157 -4.75 -11.03 -8.99
C HIS A 157 -6.27 -11.24 -8.91
N SER A 158 -7.06 -10.17 -8.86
CA SER A 158 -8.53 -10.23 -8.90
C SER A 158 -9.06 -11.06 -10.07
N SER A 159 -8.56 -10.83 -11.29
CA SER A 159 -8.98 -11.59 -12.48
C SER A 159 -8.72 -13.08 -12.33
N ALA A 160 -7.57 -13.45 -11.77
CA ALA A 160 -7.20 -14.85 -11.56
C ALA A 160 -8.03 -15.50 -10.45
N ILE A 161 -8.30 -14.80 -9.35
CA ILE A 161 -9.15 -15.28 -8.26
C ILE A 161 -10.60 -15.47 -8.74
N ILE A 162 -11.15 -14.50 -9.47
CA ILE A 162 -12.51 -14.57 -10.05
C ILE A 162 -12.63 -15.77 -11.01
N GLN A 163 -11.63 -16.03 -11.85
CA GLN A 163 -11.64 -17.20 -12.76
C GLN A 163 -11.36 -18.54 -12.06
N ALA A 164 -10.60 -18.55 -10.97
CA ALA A 164 -10.27 -19.78 -10.23
C ALA A 164 -11.39 -20.25 -9.30
N HIS A 165 -12.30 -19.34 -8.90
CA HIS A 165 -13.35 -19.60 -7.91
C HIS A 165 -14.75 -19.38 -8.51
N SER A 166 -15.27 -20.39 -9.21
CA SER A 166 -16.64 -20.39 -9.75
C SER A 166 -17.74 -20.36 -8.67
N GLU A 167 -17.35 -20.59 -7.42
CA GLU A 167 -18.18 -20.51 -6.22
C GLU A 167 -18.16 -19.13 -5.52
N LEU A 168 -17.43 -18.15 -6.07
CA LEU A 168 -17.36 -16.78 -5.56
C LEU A 168 -18.69 -16.04 -5.77
N GLN A 169 -19.21 -15.42 -4.70
CA GLN A 169 -20.50 -14.74 -4.66
C GLN A 169 -20.37 -13.22 -4.40
N LEU A 170 -19.26 -12.80 -3.78
CA LEU A 170 -18.88 -11.40 -3.58
C LEU A 170 -17.43 -11.18 -4.00
N TYR A 171 -17.21 -10.13 -4.79
CA TYR A 171 -15.91 -9.52 -4.99
C TYR A 171 -15.96 -8.02 -4.65
N VAL A 172 -14.96 -7.52 -3.91
CA VAL A 172 -14.75 -6.10 -3.63
C VAL A 172 -13.33 -5.69 -4.01
N GLY A 173 -13.17 -4.68 -4.88
CA GLY A 173 -11.87 -4.16 -5.31
C GLY A 173 -11.64 -2.71 -4.91
N LEU A 174 -10.52 -2.41 -4.24
CA LEU A 174 -10.17 -1.08 -3.73
C LEU A 174 -8.89 -0.56 -4.38
N ASP A 175 -8.88 0.71 -4.78
CA ASP A 175 -7.64 1.45 -5.06
C ASP A 175 -7.80 2.93 -4.69
N VAL A 176 -6.69 3.60 -4.39
CA VAL A 176 -6.64 5.04 -4.17
C VAL A 176 -6.34 5.84 -5.44
N ASP A 177 -5.91 5.16 -6.50
CA ASP A 177 -5.59 5.75 -7.80
C ASP A 177 -6.76 5.59 -8.78
N PRO A 178 -7.42 6.69 -9.23
CA PRO A 178 -8.57 6.59 -10.12
C PRO A 178 -8.27 5.86 -11.44
N LEU A 179 -7.04 5.96 -11.96
CA LEU A 179 -6.62 5.27 -13.19
C LEU A 179 -6.45 3.75 -13.00
N ALA A 180 -6.22 3.31 -11.76
CA ALA A 180 -6.23 1.89 -11.41
C ALA A 180 -7.67 1.39 -11.28
N HIS A 181 -8.51 2.10 -10.52
CA HIS A 181 -9.93 1.78 -10.37
C HIS A 181 -10.67 1.67 -11.71
N GLU A 182 -10.44 2.61 -12.64
CA GLU A 182 -11.01 2.58 -14.00
C GLU A 182 -10.63 1.30 -14.76
N LYS A 183 -9.33 0.96 -14.82
CA LYS A 183 -8.86 -0.23 -15.56
C LYS A 183 -9.27 -1.54 -14.88
N ALA A 184 -9.31 -1.56 -13.55
CA ALA A 184 -9.84 -2.67 -12.79
C ALA A 184 -11.32 -2.91 -13.12
N HIS A 185 -12.13 -1.85 -13.14
CA HIS A 185 -13.55 -1.90 -13.48
C HIS A 185 -13.77 -2.42 -14.91
N ILE A 186 -13.08 -1.84 -15.91
CA ILE A 186 -13.14 -2.29 -17.32
C ILE A 186 -12.76 -3.78 -17.44
N ARG A 187 -11.66 -4.19 -16.79
CA ARG A 187 -11.16 -5.57 -16.87
C ARG A 187 -12.12 -6.57 -16.23
N ILE A 188 -12.65 -6.27 -15.06
CA ILE A 188 -13.57 -7.17 -14.35
C ILE A 188 -14.91 -7.27 -15.09
N HIS A 189 -15.44 -6.15 -15.61
CA HIS A 189 -16.68 -6.18 -16.39
C HIS A 189 -16.53 -6.94 -17.71
N ALA A 190 -15.36 -6.90 -18.35
CA ALA A 190 -15.08 -7.74 -19.52
C ALA A 190 -15.16 -9.24 -19.19
N LEU A 191 -14.57 -9.68 -18.07
CA LEU A 191 -14.65 -11.08 -17.63
C LEU A 191 -16.08 -11.53 -17.31
N MET A 192 -16.90 -10.65 -16.72
CA MET A 192 -18.32 -10.95 -16.48
C MET A 192 -19.11 -11.08 -17.79
N ASN A 193 -18.75 -10.30 -18.83
CA ASN A 193 -19.41 -10.40 -20.15
C ASN A 193 -18.97 -11.65 -20.94
N GLU A 194 -17.77 -12.17 -20.68
CA GLU A 194 -17.26 -13.42 -21.30
C GLU A 194 -17.89 -14.68 -20.70
N ASP A 195 -18.22 -14.68 -19.39
CA ASP A 195 -18.92 -15.79 -18.71
C ASP A 195 -20.26 -15.34 -18.10
N CYS A 196 -21.35 -15.54 -18.87
CA CYS A 196 -22.72 -15.30 -18.43
C CYS A 196 -23.14 -16.09 -17.17
N SER A 197 -22.47 -17.20 -16.87
CA SER A 197 -22.72 -18.00 -15.66
C SER A 197 -22.08 -17.40 -14.40
N LEU A 198 -21.10 -16.50 -14.58
CA LEU A 198 -20.42 -15.76 -13.53
C LEU A 198 -21.14 -14.42 -13.28
N ALA A 199 -21.55 -13.72 -14.34
CA ALA A 199 -22.36 -12.48 -14.26
C ALA A 199 -23.69 -12.65 -13.50
N SER A 200 -24.26 -13.86 -13.49
CA SER A 200 -25.52 -14.18 -12.80
C SER A 200 -25.36 -14.58 -11.32
N LYS A 201 -24.11 -14.62 -10.80
CA LYS A 201 -23.80 -15.12 -9.44
C LYS A 201 -22.89 -14.20 -8.62
N LEU A 202 -21.94 -13.53 -9.28
CA LEU A 202 -20.91 -12.73 -8.62
C LEU A 202 -21.37 -11.27 -8.47
N ASN A 203 -21.54 -10.82 -7.23
CA ASN A 203 -21.75 -9.41 -6.92
C ASN A 203 -20.39 -8.70 -6.89
N VAL A 204 -20.17 -7.76 -7.82
CA VAL A 204 -18.91 -7.01 -7.98
C VAL A 204 -19.09 -5.57 -7.51
N TYR A 205 -18.24 -5.14 -6.59
CA TYR A 205 -18.13 -3.75 -6.15
C TYR A 205 -16.70 -3.26 -6.34
N THR A 206 -16.50 -2.05 -6.88
CA THR A 206 -15.18 -1.41 -6.94
C THR A 206 -15.23 0.02 -6.42
N PHE A 207 -14.31 0.38 -5.52
CA PHE A 207 -14.31 1.68 -4.86
C PHE A 207 -12.97 2.41 -5.04
N SER A 208 -13.02 3.70 -5.37
CA SER A 208 -11.88 4.60 -5.25
C SER A 208 -11.76 5.10 -3.80
N LYS A 209 -11.30 4.23 -2.91
CA LYS A 209 -11.17 4.43 -1.45
C LYS A 209 -9.89 3.75 -0.96
N ASN A 210 -9.37 4.16 0.20
CA ASN A 210 -8.18 3.53 0.78
C ASN A 210 -8.55 2.24 1.55
N PHE A 211 -7.67 1.26 1.57
CA PHE A 211 -7.90 -0.02 2.25
C PHE A 211 -8.12 0.09 3.77
N LYS A 212 -7.64 1.16 4.43
CA LYS A 212 -7.96 1.45 5.84
C LYS A 212 -9.48 1.57 6.08
N ASP A 213 -10.22 1.97 5.05
CA ASP A 213 -11.65 2.27 5.10
C ASP A 213 -12.50 0.99 4.96
N ILE A 214 -11.88 -0.21 4.85
CA ILE A 214 -12.54 -1.52 4.63
C ILE A 214 -13.75 -1.80 5.54
N LYS A 215 -13.70 -1.39 6.82
CA LYS A 215 -14.80 -1.54 7.79
C LYS A 215 -16.01 -0.62 7.52
N SER A 216 -15.82 0.47 6.79
CA SER A 216 -16.95 1.26 6.25
C SER A 216 -17.45 0.63 4.94
N ILE A 217 -16.54 0.24 4.06
CA ILE A 217 -16.86 -0.27 2.73
C ILE A 217 -17.65 -1.57 2.79
N LEU A 218 -17.26 -2.53 3.63
CA LEU A 218 -18.02 -3.76 3.80
C LEU A 218 -19.42 -3.50 4.38
N ARG A 219 -19.61 -2.43 5.16
CA ARG A 219 -20.94 -2.00 5.65
C ARG A 219 -21.77 -1.33 4.56
N ASP A 220 -21.14 -0.50 3.72
CA ASP A 220 -21.76 0.13 2.55
C ASP A 220 -22.22 -0.93 1.53
N VAL A 221 -21.55 -2.09 1.49
CA VAL A 221 -21.89 -3.26 0.66
C VAL A 221 -23.01 -4.10 1.28
N ASP A 222 -22.80 -4.62 2.51
CA ASP A 222 -23.81 -5.32 3.31
C ASP A 222 -23.31 -5.48 4.75
N GLU A 223 -24.05 -4.92 5.72
CA GLU A 223 -23.67 -4.94 7.15
C GLU A 223 -23.41 -6.36 7.71
N LYS A 224 -23.99 -7.41 7.12
CA LYS A 224 -23.71 -8.80 7.53
C LYS A 224 -22.23 -9.18 7.42
N PHE A 225 -21.46 -8.54 6.53
CA PHE A 225 -20.02 -8.80 6.39
C PHE A 225 -19.18 -8.24 7.57
N LEU A 226 -19.74 -7.37 8.42
CA LEU A 226 -19.12 -7.02 9.70
C LEU A 226 -19.38 -8.06 10.81
N ILE A 227 -20.35 -8.95 10.63
CA ILE A 227 -20.75 -9.99 11.60
C ILE A 227 -20.15 -11.34 11.22
N HIS A 228 -20.28 -11.74 9.95
CA HIS A 228 -19.81 -13.03 9.43
C HIS A 228 -18.40 -12.96 8.83
N GLY A 229 -17.93 -11.76 8.46
CA GLY A 229 -16.64 -11.55 7.80
C GLY A 229 -16.60 -11.98 6.33
N VAL A 230 -15.40 -11.90 5.74
CA VAL A 230 -15.08 -12.34 4.37
C VAL A 230 -13.98 -13.41 4.34
N ASP A 231 -14.02 -14.28 3.34
CA ASP A 231 -13.23 -15.52 3.30
C ASP A 231 -11.78 -15.31 2.81
N GLY A 232 -11.55 -14.26 2.03
CA GLY A 232 -10.22 -13.85 1.59
C GLY A 232 -10.04 -12.35 1.47
N ILE A 233 -8.88 -11.87 1.89
CA ILE A 233 -8.43 -10.49 1.69
C ILE A 233 -7.00 -10.52 1.14
N LEU A 234 -6.71 -9.72 0.12
CA LEU A 234 -5.38 -9.52 -0.47
C LEU A 234 -4.94 -8.06 -0.33
N MET A 235 -3.65 -7.85 -0.03
CA MET A 235 -2.96 -6.55 -0.11
C MET A 235 -1.62 -6.72 -0.84
N ASP A 236 -1.53 -6.31 -2.11
CA ASP A 236 -0.29 -6.21 -2.90
C ASP A 236 0.25 -4.78 -2.79
N LEU A 237 1.22 -4.57 -1.89
CA LEU A 237 1.65 -3.22 -1.46
C LEU A 237 2.56 -2.53 -2.48
N GLY A 238 2.85 -1.24 -2.26
CA GLY A 238 3.83 -0.50 -3.05
C GLY A 238 3.21 0.30 -4.20
N MET A 239 3.71 0.13 -5.43
CA MET A 239 3.44 1.02 -6.57
C MET A 239 3.05 0.26 -7.83
N SER A 240 1.98 0.71 -8.49
CA SER A 240 1.53 0.11 -9.76
C SER A 240 2.43 0.52 -10.94
N SER A 241 2.38 -0.26 -12.03
CA SER A 241 3.00 0.15 -13.31
C SER A 241 2.54 1.50 -13.82
N MET A 242 1.32 1.90 -13.50
CA MET A 242 0.72 3.13 -14.01
C MET A 242 1.26 4.37 -13.29
N GLN A 243 1.70 4.20 -12.04
CA GLN A 243 2.38 5.22 -11.24
C GLN A 243 3.86 5.31 -11.62
N VAL A 244 4.56 4.18 -11.78
CA VAL A 244 6.01 4.16 -12.04
C VAL A 244 6.36 4.49 -13.50
N ASN A 245 5.55 4.05 -14.47
CA ASN A 245 5.81 4.27 -15.89
C ASN A 245 5.32 5.65 -16.39
N ASN A 246 4.52 6.38 -15.61
CA ASN A 246 4.06 7.73 -15.94
C ASN A 246 4.93 8.76 -15.21
N ALA A 247 5.75 9.50 -15.97
CA ALA A 247 6.66 10.49 -15.44
C ALA A 247 5.95 11.62 -14.65
N GLU A 248 4.76 12.03 -15.10
CA GLU A 248 3.93 13.07 -14.47
C GLU A 248 3.46 12.72 -13.04
N ARG A 249 3.64 11.47 -12.61
CA ARG A 249 3.31 11.02 -11.25
C ARG A 249 4.50 11.11 -10.27
N GLY A 250 5.71 11.41 -10.75
CA GLY A 250 6.89 11.66 -9.91
C GLY A 250 7.52 10.43 -9.23
N PHE A 251 7.02 9.21 -9.44
CA PHE A 251 7.56 8.00 -8.79
C PHE A 251 8.85 7.46 -9.43
N SER A 252 9.21 7.90 -10.65
CA SER A 252 10.35 7.35 -11.39
C SER A 252 11.68 8.00 -10.97
N VAL A 253 12.67 7.16 -10.63
CA VAL A 253 14.08 7.56 -10.43
C VAL A 253 14.84 7.74 -11.76
N LEU A 254 14.26 7.28 -12.88
CA LEU A 254 14.89 7.23 -14.20
C LEU A 254 14.22 8.13 -15.25
N SER A 255 13.11 8.77 -14.90
CA SER A 255 12.31 9.62 -15.78
C SER A 255 12.02 10.92 -15.04
N ASP A 256 12.40 12.04 -15.65
CA ASP A 256 12.18 13.35 -15.06
C ASP A 256 10.69 13.74 -15.12
N GLY A 257 10.22 14.46 -14.10
CA GLY A 257 8.82 14.82 -13.89
C GLY A 257 8.65 15.58 -12.56
N PRO A 258 7.42 16.02 -12.22
CA PRO A 258 7.17 16.80 -11.01
C PRO A 258 7.42 15.98 -9.74
N LEU A 259 7.82 16.64 -8.64
CA LEU A 259 7.98 16.03 -7.31
C LEU A 259 6.62 15.78 -6.62
N ASP A 260 5.76 14.99 -7.27
CA ASP A 260 4.40 14.71 -6.81
C ASP A 260 4.36 13.51 -5.83
N MET A 261 4.55 12.29 -6.34
CA MET A 261 4.53 11.00 -5.61
C MET A 261 3.21 10.65 -4.90
N ARG A 262 2.10 11.34 -5.18
CA ARG A 262 0.78 11.00 -4.61
C ARG A 262 0.17 9.79 -5.34
N MET A 263 -0.22 8.76 -4.59
CA MET A 263 -0.97 7.61 -5.10
C MET A 263 -2.40 8.00 -5.46
N ASN A 264 -3.04 8.86 -4.65
CA ASN A 264 -4.27 9.56 -4.98
C ASN A 264 -3.95 10.99 -5.46
N PRO A 265 -4.17 11.35 -6.74
CA PRO A 265 -3.93 12.71 -7.26
C PRO A 265 -4.76 13.83 -6.60
N GLN A 266 -5.79 13.49 -5.81
CA GLN A 266 -6.61 14.43 -5.03
C GLN A 266 -6.09 14.69 -3.60
N ALA A 267 -5.05 13.97 -3.14
CA ALA A 267 -4.42 14.24 -1.85
C ALA A 267 -3.66 15.58 -1.88
N SER A 268 -3.61 16.32 -0.76
CA SER A 268 -3.07 17.70 -0.76
C SER A 268 -1.55 17.80 -0.70
N LEU A 269 -0.85 16.82 -0.12
CA LEU A 269 0.59 16.85 0.13
C LEU A 269 1.38 16.22 -1.02
N LYS A 270 2.39 16.91 -1.55
CA LYS A 270 3.36 16.39 -2.53
C LYS A 270 4.74 16.15 -1.89
N ALA A 271 5.61 15.42 -2.59
CA ALA A 271 7.02 15.31 -2.21
C ALA A 271 7.75 16.68 -2.29
N GLU A 272 7.33 17.57 -3.19
CA GLU A 272 7.78 18.95 -3.32
C GLU A 272 7.61 19.75 -2.01
N ASP A 273 6.43 19.67 -1.38
CA ASP A 273 6.13 20.36 -0.12
C ASP A 273 7.04 19.90 1.02
N ILE A 274 7.35 18.60 1.07
CA ILE A 274 8.27 18.00 2.04
C ILE A 274 9.69 18.54 1.83
N LEU A 275 10.15 18.52 0.57
CA LEU A 275 11.52 18.91 0.23
C LEU A 275 11.76 20.41 0.40
N ASN A 276 10.78 21.26 0.08
CA ASN A 276 10.92 22.72 0.11
C ASN A 276 10.44 23.36 1.40
N SER A 277 9.36 22.88 2.01
CA SER A 277 8.65 23.60 3.08
C SER A 277 8.74 22.96 4.48
N TRP A 278 8.96 21.64 4.60
CA TRP A 278 8.98 20.98 5.92
C TRP A 278 10.26 21.31 6.72
N PRO A 279 10.25 21.24 8.06
CA PRO A 279 11.44 21.47 8.90
C PRO A 279 12.60 20.53 8.53
N GLU A 280 13.85 21.03 8.63
CA GLU A 280 15.06 20.23 8.36
C GLU A 280 15.06 18.88 9.11
N ALA A 281 14.62 18.89 10.37
CA ALA A 281 14.56 17.70 11.21
C ALA A 281 13.65 16.60 10.62
N GLU A 282 12.49 16.96 10.07
CA GLU A 282 11.54 16.00 9.48
C GLU A 282 12.02 15.47 8.14
N VAL A 283 12.66 16.31 7.30
CA VAL A 283 13.32 15.83 6.08
C VAL A 283 14.40 14.81 6.43
N GLY A 284 15.23 15.09 7.44
CA GLY A 284 16.22 14.14 7.95
C GLY A 284 15.60 12.86 8.51
N ARG A 285 14.48 12.98 9.22
CA ARG A 285 13.73 11.85 9.78
C ARG A 285 13.20 10.92 8.68
N ILE A 286 12.54 11.46 7.65
CA ILE A 286 12.02 10.72 6.50
C ILE A 286 13.14 9.96 5.79
N LEU A 287 14.26 10.63 5.50
CA LEU A 287 15.43 10.01 4.84
C LEU A 287 16.03 8.86 5.67
N ARG A 288 16.08 9.01 7.00
CA ARG A 288 16.62 8.03 7.94
C ARG A 288 15.71 6.83 8.15
N GLU A 289 14.42 7.07 8.41
CA GLU A 289 13.46 6.07 8.89
C GLU A 289 12.68 5.41 7.76
N TYR A 290 12.18 6.20 6.81
CA TYR A 290 11.37 5.68 5.69
C TYR A 290 12.25 5.32 4.49
N GLY A 291 13.40 5.99 4.33
CA GLY A 291 14.40 5.64 3.32
C GLY A 291 15.42 4.58 3.75
N GLU A 292 15.58 4.31 5.05
CA GLU A 292 16.70 3.50 5.60
C GLU A 292 18.09 3.93 5.05
N GLU A 293 18.30 5.23 4.78
CA GLU A 293 19.50 5.75 4.14
C GLU A 293 20.58 6.20 5.14
N GLY A 294 21.79 5.63 5.02
CA GLY A 294 22.90 5.93 5.93
C GLY A 294 23.48 7.35 5.82
N ASN A 295 23.43 7.96 4.63
CA ASN A 295 23.95 9.31 4.37
C ASN A 295 22.92 10.43 4.65
N TRP A 296 21.82 10.13 5.37
CA TRP A 296 20.68 11.03 5.55
C TRP A 296 21.08 12.45 5.98
N GLN A 297 22.04 12.64 6.91
CA GLN A 297 22.49 13.97 7.35
C GLN A 297 23.09 14.82 6.21
N ARG A 298 23.76 14.20 5.24
CA ARG A 298 24.41 14.90 4.11
C ARG A 298 23.41 15.19 3.00
N LEU A 299 22.41 14.33 2.82
CA LEU A 299 21.26 14.54 1.93
C LEU A 299 20.36 15.66 2.45
N GLN A 300 19.93 15.56 3.71
CA GLN A 300 19.16 16.55 4.47
C GLN A 300 19.73 17.96 4.29
N LYS A 301 21.01 18.16 4.63
CA LYS A 301 21.67 19.47 4.49
C LYS A 301 21.77 19.95 3.05
N LYS A 302 21.93 19.06 2.06
CA LYS A 302 21.94 19.47 0.65
C LYS A 302 20.56 19.86 0.14
N ILE A 303 19.50 19.14 0.53
CA ILE A 303 18.11 19.47 0.21
C ILE A 303 17.71 20.81 0.85
N VAL A 304 18.02 21.01 2.14
CA VAL A 304 17.71 22.27 2.85
C VAL A 304 18.50 23.44 2.25
N ASN A 305 19.77 23.26 1.88
CA ASN A 305 20.52 24.31 1.20
C ASN A 305 19.96 24.66 -0.19
N ALA A 306 19.42 23.69 -0.94
CA ALA A 306 18.84 23.96 -2.27
C ALA A 306 17.65 24.94 -2.23
N ARG A 307 16.97 25.06 -1.08
CA ARG A 307 15.91 26.06 -0.84
C ARG A 307 16.41 27.51 -0.95
N LEU A 308 17.71 27.76 -0.77
CA LEU A 308 18.32 29.07 -0.97
C LEU A 308 18.47 29.42 -2.46
N ASP A 309 18.56 28.39 -3.31
CA ASP A 309 18.73 28.50 -4.77
C ASP A 309 17.38 28.39 -5.52
N GLY A 310 16.25 28.41 -4.79
CA GLY A 310 14.87 28.31 -5.31
C GLY A 310 14.08 27.12 -4.78
N GLY A 311 14.75 25.99 -4.49
CA GLY A 311 14.13 24.74 -4.05
C GLY A 311 14.48 23.55 -4.95
N LEU A 312 13.59 22.56 -4.95
CA LEU A 312 13.57 21.41 -5.87
C LEU A 312 12.14 21.26 -6.39
N HIS A 313 11.97 21.15 -7.70
CA HIS A 313 10.66 21.07 -8.37
C HIS A 313 10.52 19.78 -9.20
N SER A 314 11.63 19.22 -9.70
CA SER A 314 11.64 17.98 -10.49
C SER A 314 12.35 16.78 -9.84
N THR A 315 11.94 15.57 -10.22
CA THR A 315 12.60 14.31 -9.83
C THR A 315 14.04 14.26 -10.36
N GLY A 316 14.29 14.82 -11.54
CA GLY A 316 15.61 15.02 -12.13
C GLY A 316 16.50 15.96 -11.32
N GLU A 317 15.98 17.07 -10.81
CA GLU A 317 16.73 17.97 -9.92
C GLU A 317 17.14 17.28 -8.61
N LEU A 318 16.21 16.55 -7.99
CA LEU A 318 16.49 15.73 -6.81
C LEU A 318 17.54 14.63 -7.10
N VAL A 319 17.43 13.95 -8.24
CA VAL A 319 18.43 12.95 -8.68
C VAL A 319 19.79 13.60 -8.93
N ASN A 320 19.84 14.78 -9.56
CA ASN A 320 21.07 15.54 -9.80
C ASN A 320 21.73 15.99 -8.48
N LEU A 321 20.93 16.40 -7.48
CA LEU A 321 21.42 16.70 -6.13
C LEU A 321 22.00 15.46 -5.45
N ILE A 322 21.34 14.31 -5.57
CA ILE A 322 21.83 13.03 -5.04
C ILE A 322 23.12 12.62 -5.73
N GLN A 323 23.21 12.70 -7.05
CA GLN A 323 24.43 12.37 -7.80
C GLN A 323 25.63 13.24 -7.37
N LYS A 324 25.43 14.55 -7.15
CA LYS A 324 26.46 15.48 -6.63
C LYS A 324 27.00 15.11 -5.24
N ILE A 325 26.36 14.18 -4.51
CA ILE A 325 26.81 13.70 -3.19
C ILE A 325 27.73 12.47 -3.32
N PHE A 326 27.57 11.63 -4.34
CA PHE A 326 28.34 10.39 -4.49
C PHE A 326 29.54 10.58 -5.46
N PRO A 327 30.79 10.50 -4.97
CA PRO A 327 31.95 10.53 -5.85
C PRO A 327 31.97 9.30 -6.77
N ALA A 328 32.57 9.45 -7.96
CA ALA A 328 32.55 8.43 -9.02
C ALA A 328 33.09 7.04 -8.60
N SER A 329 33.93 6.98 -7.56
CA SER A 329 34.45 5.75 -6.96
C SER A 329 33.37 4.82 -6.35
N GLY A 330 32.15 5.31 -6.11
CA GLY A 330 31.01 4.46 -5.71
C GLY A 330 30.39 3.64 -6.85
N GLY A 331 30.78 3.91 -8.10
CA GLY A 331 30.23 3.28 -9.31
C GLY A 331 28.77 3.65 -9.61
N ARG A 332 28.30 3.28 -10.80
CA ARG A 332 26.94 3.60 -11.29
C ARG A 332 25.81 3.08 -10.39
N ASN A 333 26.09 2.06 -9.57
CA ASN A 333 25.13 1.45 -8.65
C ASN A 333 24.98 2.18 -7.29
N GLY A 334 25.90 3.09 -6.94
CA GLY A 334 25.88 3.78 -5.64
C GLY A 334 24.74 4.77 -5.51
N TRP A 335 24.71 5.78 -6.38
CA TRP A 335 23.69 6.84 -6.35
C TRP A 335 22.28 6.30 -6.61
N ILE A 336 22.12 5.28 -7.47
CA ILE A 336 20.80 4.69 -7.79
C ILE A 336 20.17 4.10 -6.51
N LYS A 337 20.92 3.35 -5.71
CA LYS A 337 20.43 2.79 -4.44
C LYS A 337 19.97 3.90 -3.50
N THR A 338 20.72 4.99 -3.40
CA THR A 338 20.36 6.15 -2.60
C THR A 338 19.10 6.84 -3.15
N ALA A 339 19.00 7.05 -4.46
CA ALA A 339 17.82 7.66 -5.07
C ALA A 339 16.56 6.79 -4.85
N THR A 340 16.64 5.47 -5.02
CA THR A 340 15.54 4.55 -4.67
C THR A 340 15.10 4.70 -3.20
N ARG A 341 16.05 4.85 -2.27
CA ARG A 341 15.76 5.07 -0.85
C ARG A 341 15.14 6.44 -0.55
N VAL A 342 15.66 7.51 -1.15
CA VAL A 342 15.11 8.86 -0.99
C VAL A 342 13.67 8.91 -1.52
N PHE A 343 13.43 8.35 -2.71
CA PHE A 343 12.10 8.29 -3.32
C PHE A 343 11.16 7.40 -2.50
N GLN A 344 11.60 6.22 -2.02
CA GLN A 344 10.83 5.39 -1.09
C GLN A 344 10.44 6.17 0.17
N GLY A 345 11.38 6.90 0.78
CA GLY A 345 11.12 7.67 1.99
C GLY A 345 10.09 8.79 1.77
N LEU A 346 10.25 9.57 0.70
CA LEU A 346 9.30 10.61 0.31
C LEU A 346 7.92 10.04 0.00
N ARG A 347 7.84 8.96 -0.79
CA ARG A 347 6.59 8.26 -1.14
C ARG A 347 5.80 7.84 0.11
N ILE A 348 6.49 7.19 1.06
CA ILE A 348 5.92 6.76 2.33
C ILE A 348 5.39 7.94 3.15
N ALA A 349 6.12 9.07 3.16
CA ALA A 349 5.70 10.27 3.88
C ALA A 349 4.50 10.96 3.22
N VAL A 350 4.49 11.07 1.89
CA VAL A 350 3.39 11.66 1.09
C VAL A 350 2.08 10.88 1.29
N ASN A 351 2.14 9.54 1.24
CA ASN A 351 0.96 8.68 1.26
C ASN A 351 0.65 8.09 2.65
N ASN A 352 1.40 8.46 3.69
CA ASN A 352 1.29 7.96 5.07
C ASN A 352 1.27 6.41 5.16
N GLU A 353 2.07 5.74 4.32
CA GLU A 353 1.85 4.33 3.98
C GLU A 353 1.95 3.37 5.16
N LEU A 354 2.95 3.56 6.03
CA LEU A 354 3.28 2.62 7.10
C LEU A 354 2.24 2.63 8.22
N GLN A 355 1.76 3.81 8.64
CA GLN A 355 0.69 3.93 9.62
C GLN A 355 -0.63 3.40 9.05
N THR A 356 -0.94 3.80 7.81
CA THR A 356 -2.15 3.35 7.10
C THR A 356 -2.17 1.82 6.93
N LEU A 357 -1.01 1.20 6.68
CA LEU A 357 -0.84 -0.25 6.66
C LEU A 357 -1.09 -0.89 8.03
N GLU A 358 -0.47 -0.38 9.10
CA GLU A 358 -0.66 -0.95 10.45
C GLU A 358 -2.13 -0.94 10.87
N ASP A 359 -2.80 0.21 10.77
CA ASP A 359 -4.22 0.36 11.13
C ASP A 359 -5.12 -0.55 10.27
N ALA A 360 -4.82 -0.67 8.98
CA ALA A 360 -5.57 -1.52 8.06
C ALA A 360 -5.38 -3.03 8.32
N LEU A 361 -4.21 -3.49 8.76
CA LEU A 361 -3.98 -4.91 9.02
C LEU A 361 -4.88 -5.42 10.16
N TYR A 362 -5.06 -4.63 11.23
CA TYR A 362 -6.05 -4.94 12.27
C TYR A 362 -7.48 -4.89 11.70
N ALA A 363 -7.81 -3.87 10.90
CA ALA A 363 -9.14 -3.72 10.32
C ALA A 363 -9.53 -4.88 9.38
N CYS A 364 -8.63 -5.30 8.49
CA CYS A 364 -8.80 -6.44 7.60
C CYS A 364 -8.95 -7.75 8.38
N PHE A 365 -8.13 -7.99 9.41
CA PHE A 365 -8.22 -9.22 10.19
C PHE A 365 -9.56 -9.33 10.96
N ASP A 366 -10.03 -8.24 11.55
CA ASP A 366 -11.35 -8.21 12.19
C ASP A 366 -12.47 -8.55 11.17
N CYS A 367 -12.34 -8.07 9.93
CA CYS A 367 -13.27 -8.36 8.84
C CYS A 367 -13.19 -9.78 8.24
N LEU A 368 -12.24 -10.64 8.62
CA LEU A 368 -12.21 -12.03 8.11
C LEU A 368 -13.34 -12.89 8.70
N SER A 369 -13.82 -13.88 7.93
CA SER A 369 -14.64 -14.97 8.44
C SER A 369 -13.79 -15.97 9.25
N SER A 370 -14.43 -16.88 10.01
CA SER A 370 -13.71 -18.00 10.64
C SER A 370 -13.02 -18.84 9.55
N ARG A 371 -11.73 -19.15 9.75
CA ARG A 371 -10.84 -19.77 8.74
C ARG A 371 -10.61 -18.94 7.45
N GLY A 372 -11.09 -17.70 7.39
CA GLY A 372 -10.74 -16.72 6.35
C GLY A 372 -9.26 -16.35 6.39
N ARG A 373 -8.70 -15.92 5.26
CA ARG A 373 -7.26 -15.63 5.10
C ARG A 373 -6.98 -14.22 4.62
N LEU A 374 -6.09 -13.51 5.33
CA LEU A 374 -5.48 -12.26 4.90
C LEU A 374 -4.08 -12.54 4.34
N VAL A 375 -3.87 -12.19 3.07
CA VAL A 375 -2.61 -12.31 2.33
C VAL A 375 -2.05 -10.91 2.08
N VAL A 376 -0.77 -10.72 2.38
CA VAL A 376 -0.09 -9.44 2.18
C VAL A 376 1.25 -9.67 1.48
N ILE A 377 1.45 -9.01 0.34
CA ILE A 377 2.72 -8.97 -0.39
C ILE A 377 3.38 -7.61 -0.10
N SER A 378 4.59 -7.65 0.44
CA SER A 378 5.37 -6.47 0.85
C SER A 378 6.68 -6.37 0.07
N PHE A 379 7.04 -5.18 -0.41
CA PHE A 379 8.17 -4.95 -1.31
C PHE A 379 9.38 -4.32 -0.64
N HIS A 380 9.27 -3.85 0.60
CA HIS A 380 10.44 -3.43 1.39
C HIS A 380 10.42 -3.89 2.86
N SER A 381 11.55 -3.65 3.51
CA SER A 381 11.88 -3.99 4.89
C SER A 381 10.92 -3.39 5.91
N LEU A 382 10.37 -2.20 5.65
CA LEU A 382 9.49 -1.51 6.59
C LEU A 382 8.10 -2.15 6.60
N GLU A 383 7.52 -2.39 5.42
CA GLU A 383 6.26 -3.12 5.25
C GLU A 383 6.32 -4.53 5.86
N ASP A 384 7.30 -5.36 5.46
CA ASP A 384 7.41 -6.75 5.96
C ASP A 384 7.54 -6.83 7.49
N ARG A 385 8.19 -5.83 8.09
CA ARG A 385 8.38 -5.72 9.53
C ARG A 385 7.06 -5.39 10.23
N ILE A 386 6.30 -4.42 9.72
CA ILE A 386 4.96 -4.07 10.23
C ILE A 386 4.03 -5.26 10.09
N VAL A 387 3.86 -5.82 8.88
CA VAL A 387 3.00 -6.99 8.63
C VAL A 387 3.34 -8.14 9.58
N LYS A 388 4.63 -8.42 9.78
CA LYS A 388 5.07 -9.45 10.75
C LYS A 388 4.70 -9.08 12.20
N GLN A 389 4.94 -7.85 12.64
CA GLN A 389 4.70 -7.43 14.02
C GLN A 389 3.20 -7.35 14.33
N THR A 390 2.42 -6.72 13.47
CA THR A 390 0.96 -6.63 13.57
C THR A 390 0.31 -8.01 13.53
N PHE A 391 0.74 -8.92 12.63
CA PHE A 391 0.24 -10.31 12.65
C PHE A 391 0.52 -11.02 13.98
N LEU A 392 1.67 -10.77 14.62
CA LEU A 392 2.02 -11.38 15.91
C LEU A 392 1.16 -10.81 17.08
N ASP A 393 0.91 -9.50 17.11
CA ASP A 393 0.02 -8.84 18.10
C ASP A 393 -1.46 -9.20 17.88
N ILE A 394 -1.87 -9.44 16.64
CA ILE A 394 -3.20 -9.94 16.29
C ILE A 394 -3.44 -11.34 16.88
N ILE A 395 -2.49 -12.28 16.72
CA ILE A 395 -2.69 -13.66 17.17
C ILE A 395 -2.43 -13.87 18.67
N VAL A 396 -1.66 -12.99 19.33
CA VAL A 396 -1.37 -13.04 20.78
C VAL A 396 -1.79 -11.73 21.44
N ASN A 397 -2.79 -11.78 22.32
CA ASN A 397 -3.15 -10.65 23.17
C ASN A 397 -1.94 -10.21 24.02
N LYS A 398 -1.72 -8.88 24.13
CA LYS A 398 -0.65 -8.29 24.96
C LYS A 398 -0.73 -8.77 26.41
N GLY A 399 0.25 -9.57 26.82
CA GLY A 399 0.44 -9.97 28.23
C GLY A 399 1.03 -11.37 28.46
N GLU A 400 0.93 -12.27 27.49
CA GLU A 400 1.28 -13.69 27.65
C GLU A 400 2.50 -14.10 26.81
N GLU A 401 3.31 -15.04 27.30
CA GLU A 401 4.48 -15.55 26.58
C GLU A 401 4.07 -16.47 25.42
N MET A 402 4.72 -16.31 24.26
CA MET A 402 4.59 -17.27 23.16
C MET A 402 5.31 -18.57 23.53
N ASP A 403 4.56 -19.68 23.66
CA ASP A 403 5.18 -20.97 23.96
C ASP A 403 6.23 -21.35 22.90
N GLY A 404 7.40 -21.73 23.41
CA GLY A 404 8.65 -21.76 22.69
C GLY A 404 8.71 -22.93 21.71
N ASN A 405 8.32 -22.68 20.46
CA ASN A 405 8.58 -23.56 19.31
C ASN A 405 7.68 -24.83 19.26
N MET A 406 6.37 -24.62 19.03
CA MET A 406 5.52 -25.65 18.41
C MET A 406 6.04 -26.02 17.01
N LYS A 407 6.81 -27.11 16.93
CA LYS A 407 7.17 -27.80 15.68
C LYS A 407 6.08 -28.83 15.34
N GLY A 408 4.87 -28.36 15.06
CA GLY A 408 3.90 -29.16 14.33
C GLY A 408 4.47 -29.48 12.95
N LYS A 409 4.93 -30.72 12.76
CA LYS A 409 5.22 -31.29 11.44
C LYS A 409 3.95 -32.02 10.99
N ASP A 410 2.91 -31.24 10.71
CA ASP A 410 1.60 -31.77 10.34
C ASP A 410 1.67 -32.51 9.00
N ASP A 411 0.91 -33.59 8.90
CA ASP A 411 0.50 -34.19 7.63
C ASP A 411 -0.60 -33.31 6.99
N ASN A 412 -0.19 -32.12 6.53
CA ASN A 412 -1.07 -31.08 6.03
C ASN A 412 -1.15 -31.10 4.50
N ASP A 413 -2.36 -31.11 3.93
CA ASP A 413 -2.63 -31.09 2.48
C ASP A 413 -2.02 -29.86 1.76
N GLU A 414 -1.71 -28.80 2.50
CA GLU A 414 -1.16 -27.54 1.99
C GLU A 414 0.36 -27.49 2.12
N THR A 415 1.06 -28.09 1.15
CA THR A 415 2.53 -28.22 1.07
C THR A 415 3.29 -26.90 1.12
N TRP A 416 2.67 -25.78 0.72
CA TRP A 416 3.26 -24.43 0.83
C TRP A 416 3.45 -23.95 2.28
N ILE A 417 2.72 -24.52 3.26
CA ILE A 417 2.74 -24.13 4.67
C ILE A 417 3.96 -24.74 5.38
N LYS A 418 5.15 -24.24 5.05
CA LYS A 418 6.44 -24.77 5.55
C LYS A 418 6.61 -24.62 7.08
N GLN A 419 6.07 -23.57 7.69
CA GLN A 419 6.14 -23.30 9.15
C GLN A 419 5.02 -22.35 9.61
N LYS A 420 4.17 -22.77 10.55
CA LYS A 420 3.13 -21.94 11.19
C LYS A 420 3.55 -21.31 12.53
N ILE A 421 2.80 -20.31 13.00
CA ILE A 421 2.72 -19.86 14.40
C ILE A 421 1.22 -19.79 14.75
N GLU A 422 0.80 -20.55 15.75
CA GLU A 422 -0.60 -20.58 16.22
C GLU A 422 -0.79 -19.58 17.38
N GLY A 423 -1.99 -19.06 17.51
CA GLY A 423 -2.38 -18.12 18.56
C GLY A 423 -3.90 -18.05 18.70
N ARG A 424 -4.38 -17.37 19.75
CA ARG A 424 -5.78 -17.50 20.21
C ARG A 424 -6.83 -16.98 19.21
N LYS A 425 -6.50 -15.98 18.39
CA LYS A 425 -7.42 -15.42 17.38
C LYS A 425 -7.17 -15.96 15.96
N GLY A 426 -6.00 -16.55 15.70
CA GLY A 426 -5.53 -16.81 14.35
C GLY A 426 -4.19 -17.54 14.30
N THR A 427 -3.84 -18.02 13.11
CA THR A 427 -2.60 -18.74 12.82
C THR A 427 -1.86 -18.04 11.68
N ILE A 428 -0.62 -17.65 11.92
CA ILE A 428 0.28 -17.18 10.87
C ILE A 428 0.77 -18.43 10.12
N LEU A 429 0.36 -18.60 8.87
CA LEU A 429 0.75 -19.75 8.03
C LEU A 429 2.16 -19.60 7.45
N THR A 430 2.70 -18.37 7.46
CA THR A 430 4.03 -18.00 6.95
C THR A 430 4.93 -17.44 8.05
N LYS A 431 5.43 -18.30 8.97
CA LYS A 431 6.38 -17.92 10.03
C LYS A 431 7.63 -17.21 9.49
N ARG A 432 8.06 -17.63 8.31
CA ARG A 432 8.93 -16.86 7.39
C ARG A 432 8.08 -16.44 6.20
N PRO A 433 8.32 -15.25 5.61
CA PRO A 433 7.64 -14.86 4.39
C PRO A 433 8.02 -15.80 3.25
N ILE A 434 7.13 -15.97 2.28
CA ILE A 434 7.46 -16.59 1.00
C ILE A 434 8.05 -15.50 0.10
N THR A 435 9.09 -15.83 -0.67
CA THR A 435 9.70 -14.92 -1.67
C THR A 435 9.68 -15.58 -3.06
N PRO A 436 9.69 -14.82 -4.16
CA PRO A 436 9.59 -15.37 -5.51
C PRO A 436 10.66 -16.41 -5.89
N SER A 437 10.35 -17.20 -6.93
CA SER A 437 11.29 -18.13 -7.56
C SER A 437 12.38 -17.39 -8.35
N GLU A 438 13.48 -18.07 -8.69
CA GLU A 438 14.54 -17.45 -9.52
C GLU A 438 14.08 -17.11 -10.92
N GLU A 439 13.08 -17.83 -11.44
CA GLU A 439 12.48 -17.53 -12.72
C GLU A 439 11.58 -16.29 -12.66
N GLU A 440 10.74 -16.14 -11.64
CA GLU A 440 9.96 -14.90 -11.50
C GLU A 440 10.90 -13.69 -11.31
N GLU A 441 11.97 -13.78 -10.50
CA GLU A 441 12.94 -12.68 -10.34
C GLU A 441 13.66 -12.30 -11.65
N ARG A 442 13.91 -13.29 -12.52
CA ARG A 442 14.54 -13.11 -13.84
C ARG A 442 13.61 -12.36 -14.81
N LEU A 443 12.32 -12.66 -14.78
CA LEU A 443 11.33 -12.21 -15.75
C LEU A 443 10.59 -10.94 -15.28
N ASN A 444 10.10 -10.95 -14.03
CA ASN A 444 9.45 -9.84 -13.36
C ASN A 444 10.38 -9.22 -12.31
N ARG A 445 11.34 -8.40 -12.72
CA ARG A 445 12.34 -7.76 -11.83
C ARG A 445 11.76 -6.98 -10.63
N ARG A 446 10.46 -6.67 -10.64
CA ARG A 446 9.74 -5.99 -9.54
C ARG A 446 9.50 -6.91 -8.34
N CYS A 447 9.32 -8.21 -8.56
CA CYS A 447 9.12 -9.19 -7.48
C CYS A 447 10.37 -9.39 -6.61
N ARG A 448 11.57 -8.99 -7.08
CA ARG A 448 12.88 -9.24 -6.43
C ARG A 448 13.03 -8.76 -4.98
N SER A 449 12.11 -7.93 -4.48
CA SER A 449 12.06 -7.52 -3.07
C SER A 449 10.80 -7.99 -2.32
N ALA A 450 9.89 -8.68 -3.02
CA ALA A 450 8.58 -9.10 -2.54
C ALA A 450 8.66 -10.18 -1.46
N ARG A 451 7.77 -10.08 -0.48
CA ARG A 451 7.60 -11.00 0.66
C ARG A 451 6.11 -11.18 0.90
N LEU A 452 5.60 -12.35 0.55
CA LEU A 452 4.23 -12.76 0.82
C LEU A 452 4.12 -13.31 2.24
N ARG A 453 3.11 -12.84 2.98
CA ARG A 453 2.72 -13.35 4.29
C ARG A 453 1.23 -13.68 4.32
N VAL A 454 0.87 -14.68 5.13
CA VAL A 454 -0.52 -15.12 5.32
C VAL A 454 -0.81 -15.29 6.81
N VAL A 455 -1.92 -14.72 7.25
CA VAL A 455 -2.57 -15.06 8.52
C VAL A 455 -3.98 -15.58 8.23
N GLN A 456 -4.37 -16.63 8.94
CA GLN A 456 -5.72 -17.18 8.91
C GLN A 456 -6.40 -16.90 10.26
N LYS A 457 -7.66 -16.49 10.26
CA LYS A 457 -8.46 -16.35 11.48
C LYS A 457 -8.89 -17.74 11.98
N VAL A 458 -9.03 -17.90 13.29
CA VAL A 458 -9.69 -19.09 13.89
C VAL A 458 -11.19 -18.89 13.77
#